data_AF-A0A4R1YC02-F1
#
_entry.id   AF-A0A4R1YC02-F1
#
_cell.length_a   1.000
_cell.length_b   1.000
_cell.length_c   1.000
_cell.angle_alpha   90.00
_cell.angle_beta   90.00
_cell.angle_gamma   90.00
#
_symmetry.space_group_name_H-M   'P 1'
#
loop_
_entity.id
_entity.type
_entity.pdbx_description
1 polymer ?
#
loop_
_entity_poly.entity_id
_entity_poly.type
_entity_poly.pdbx_seq_one_letter_code
_entity_poly.pdbx_strand_id
1 'polypeptide(L)'
;MRQKERRPGQKFAAGPSGGRRADDRGQRPTKPAAKPAPAREKVREPASVPTAIERPLMERTGERPAERVPVILESLGAGDFHLIDSGNGEKLEQYGPYRIVRPEGQALWQPSLPKQAWEKVDAVFTGDTDEEGTGRWRFPKEALGETWPLNLLGVDFLGRFTSFRHVGVFPEQIVHWTWMKQQVEAAGRPLKVLNLFGYTGVASLVAAAAGAEVTHVDASKKAIGWARENQALSRLEKAPIRWICEDAMKFIQREERRGNSYDIILTDPPKFGRGPNGEVWHLFEHLPVMLDICREILSPKAVGLVLTAYSIRASFYSIHELMRETMRGAGGVVESGELVIREAGLDGKAPGRALSTSLFSRWVPK
;
A
#
# COMPACT_ATOMS: atom_id res chain seq x y z
N MET A 1 -72.67 -20.23 -26.35
CA MET A 1 -73.47 -20.85 -27.44
C MET A 1 -73.09 -20.21 -28.77
N ARG A 2 -72.75 -21.03 -29.78
CA ARG A 2 -72.74 -20.80 -31.25
C ARG A 2 -71.85 -19.65 -31.81
N GLN A 3 -70.73 -19.92 -32.49
CA GLN A 3 -70.49 -20.47 -33.85
C GLN A 3 -70.59 -19.44 -35.00
N LYS A 4 -69.49 -19.38 -35.79
CA LYS A 4 -69.41 -19.38 -37.29
C LYS A 4 -70.10 -18.24 -38.07
N GLU A 5 -69.72 -17.81 -39.28
CA GLU A 5 -68.76 -18.15 -40.34
C GLU A 5 -68.91 -17.04 -41.40
N ARG A 6 -67.90 -16.81 -42.26
CA ARG A 6 -68.01 -16.88 -43.74
C ARG A 6 -66.75 -16.36 -44.45
N ARG A 7 -66.11 -17.26 -45.21
CA ARG A 7 -65.34 -16.95 -46.46
C ARG A 7 -66.32 -17.13 -47.65
N PRO A 8 -66.00 -16.74 -48.90
CA PRO A 8 -65.24 -17.66 -49.79
C PRO A 8 -64.42 -16.99 -50.92
N GLY A 9 -63.54 -17.79 -51.56
CA GLY A 9 -62.90 -17.46 -52.84
C GLY A 9 -61.80 -18.46 -53.23
N GLN A 10 -62.17 -19.54 -53.94
CA GLN A 10 -61.35 -20.68 -54.41
C GLN A 10 -60.77 -20.48 -55.82
N LYS A 11 -59.74 -21.27 -56.17
CA LYS A 11 -59.63 -22.25 -57.31
C LYS A 11 -58.14 -22.59 -57.63
N PHE A 12 -57.65 -23.78 -58.04
CA PHE A 12 -58.20 -25.03 -58.63
C PHE A 12 -57.21 -26.24 -58.54
N ALA A 13 -57.76 -27.47 -58.35
CA ALA A 13 -57.48 -28.80 -58.99
C ALA A 13 -56.20 -29.64 -58.67
N ALA A 14 -56.26 -30.82 -58.02
CA ALA A 14 -56.65 -32.23 -58.41
C ALA A 14 -55.51 -33.03 -59.11
N GLY A 15 -54.74 -33.94 -58.46
CA GLY A 15 -54.97 -35.38 -58.15
C GLY A 15 -54.07 -36.30 -59.05
N PRO A 16 -53.78 -37.61 -58.82
CA PRO A 16 -54.17 -38.53 -57.72
C PRO A 16 -53.07 -39.55 -57.20
N SER A 17 -53.44 -40.28 -56.13
CA SER A 17 -53.18 -41.70 -55.75
C SER A 17 -51.77 -42.36 -55.66
N GLY A 18 -51.45 -42.86 -54.44
CA GLY A 18 -51.24 -44.30 -54.17
C GLY A 18 -49.83 -44.91 -54.22
N GLY A 19 -49.40 -45.58 -53.12
CA GLY A 19 -48.40 -46.67 -53.16
C GLY A 19 -47.32 -46.66 -52.06
N ARG A 20 -47.39 -47.61 -51.11
CA ARG A 20 -46.27 -48.01 -50.24
C ARG A 20 -45.32 -48.95 -51.02
N ARG A 21 -44.01 -48.80 -50.88
CA ARG A 21 -43.00 -49.88 -50.97
C ARG A 21 -41.66 -49.47 -50.34
N ALA A 22 -40.94 -50.49 -49.87
CA ALA A 22 -39.82 -50.47 -48.94
C ALA A 22 -38.43 -50.24 -49.60
N ASP A 23 -37.46 -49.96 -48.72
CA ASP A 23 -35.99 -50.10 -48.79
C ASP A 23 -35.24 -49.79 -50.10
N ASP A 24 -34.28 -48.86 -50.03
CA ASP A 24 -32.88 -49.23 -50.29
C ASP A 24 -31.89 -48.23 -49.65
N ARG A 25 -30.82 -48.77 -49.06
CA ARG A 25 -29.72 -48.06 -48.42
C ARG A 25 -28.73 -47.59 -49.49
N GLY A 26 -28.67 -46.28 -49.73
CA GLY A 26 -27.66 -45.64 -50.60
C GLY A 26 -26.88 -44.56 -49.86
N GLN A 27 -25.56 -44.73 -49.81
CA GLN A 27 -24.55 -43.96 -49.07
C GLN A 27 -24.64 -42.42 -49.18
N ARG A 28 -24.57 -41.73 -48.03
CA ARG A 28 -24.21 -40.30 -47.96
C ARG A 28 -22.72 -40.14 -47.62
N PRO A 29 -21.99 -39.22 -48.28
CA PRO A 29 -20.55 -39.09 -48.14
C PRO A 29 -20.15 -38.57 -46.75
N THR A 30 -19.13 -39.21 -46.19
CA THR A 30 -18.48 -38.84 -44.93
C THR A 30 -17.74 -37.51 -45.07
N LYS A 31 -18.03 -36.56 -44.17
CA LYS A 31 -17.23 -35.35 -44.02
C LYS A 31 -15.81 -35.75 -43.57
N PRO A 32 -14.75 -35.15 -44.13
CA PRO A 32 -13.39 -35.44 -43.71
C PRO A 32 -13.18 -35.00 -42.26
N ALA A 33 -12.57 -35.88 -41.47
CA ALA A 33 -12.19 -35.63 -40.09
C ALA A 33 -11.25 -34.41 -40.03
N ALA A 34 -11.54 -33.49 -39.12
CA ALA A 34 -10.68 -32.34 -38.84
C ALA A 34 -9.29 -32.83 -38.41
N LYS A 35 -8.24 -32.31 -39.06
CA LYS A 35 -6.85 -32.53 -38.64
C LYS A 35 -6.69 -32.04 -37.20
N PRO A 36 -5.99 -32.79 -36.32
CA PRO A 36 -5.71 -32.31 -34.97
C PRO A 36 -4.88 -31.03 -35.06
N ALA A 37 -5.28 -30.02 -34.28
CA ALA A 37 -4.56 -28.76 -34.18
C ALA A 37 -3.09 -29.03 -33.75
N PRO A 38 -2.12 -28.26 -34.27
CA PRO A 38 -0.74 -28.39 -33.82
C PRO A 38 -0.70 -28.18 -32.30
N ALA A 39 0.00 -29.09 -31.61
CA ALA A 39 0.20 -28.99 -30.18
C ALA A 39 0.72 -27.59 -29.86
N ARG A 40 0.01 -26.85 -29.00
CA ARG A 40 0.51 -25.60 -28.44
C ARG A 40 1.87 -25.93 -27.83
N GLU A 41 2.93 -25.37 -28.40
CA GLU A 41 4.21 -25.30 -27.71
C GLU A 41 3.92 -24.76 -26.31
N LYS A 42 4.27 -25.55 -25.29
CA LYS A 42 4.28 -25.08 -23.92
C LYS A 42 5.14 -23.82 -23.94
N VAL A 43 4.50 -22.66 -23.76
CA VAL A 43 5.20 -21.44 -23.38
C VAL A 43 6.07 -21.85 -22.20
N ARG A 44 7.38 -21.88 -22.41
CA ARG A 44 8.34 -22.08 -21.32
C ARG A 44 7.98 -21.01 -20.30
N GLU A 45 7.52 -21.44 -19.13
CA GLU A 45 7.51 -20.56 -17.97
C GLU A 45 8.88 -19.88 -17.92
N PRO A 46 8.96 -18.55 -17.80
CA PRO A 46 10.23 -17.92 -17.55
C PRO A 46 10.83 -18.62 -16.33
N ALA A 47 12.06 -19.11 -16.48
CA ALA A 47 12.78 -19.77 -15.40
C ALA A 47 12.60 -18.95 -14.13
N SER A 48 12.19 -19.60 -13.04
CA SER A 48 12.04 -18.97 -11.74
C SER A 48 13.33 -18.19 -11.46
N VAL A 49 13.20 -16.86 -11.42
CA VAL A 49 14.27 -16.03 -10.88
C VAL A 49 14.45 -16.52 -9.45
N PRO A 50 15.65 -16.97 -9.04
CA PRO A 50 15.84 -17.52 -7.71
C PRO A 50 15.36 -16.51 -6.68
N THR A 51 14.37 -16.92 -5.90
CA THR A 51 13.85 -16.18 -4.74
C THR A 51 15.04 -15.80 -3.88
N ALA A 52 15.15 -14.52 -3.53
CA ALA A 52 16.32 -13.97 -2.90
C ALA A 52 16.54 -14.56 -1.49
N ILE A 53 17.51 -15.49 -1.40
CA ILE A 53 18.49 -15.69 -0.32
C ILE A 53 17.92 -16.11 1.06
N GLU A 54 17.96 -17.43 1.27
CA GLU A 54 17.97 -18.10 2.58
C GLU A 54 19.31 -17.83 3.29
N ARG A 55 19.46 -16.70 3.98
CA ARG A 55 20.47 -16.63 5.05
C ARG A 55 19.81 -17.12 6.34
N PRO A 56 20.42 -18.05 7.10
CA PRO A 56 19.96 -18.35 8.44
C PRO A 56 19.91 -17.09 9.28
N LEU A 57 18.87 -16.94 10.11
CA LEU A 57 18.83 -15.87 11.09
C LEU A 57 20.03 -16.00 12.02
N MET A 58 20.72 -14.90 12.27
CA MET A 58 21.86 -14.91 13.18
C MET A 58 21.38 -15.24 14.60
N GLU A 59 21.95 -16.26 15.22
CA GLU A 59 21.73 -16.52 16.64
C GLU A 59 22.36 -15.40 17.47
N ARG A 60 21.55 -14.74 18.29
CA ARG A 60 21.97 -13.61 19.14
C ARG A 60 22.04 -14.07 20.59
N THR A 61 23.02 -13.57 21.34
CA THR A 61 23.17 -13.85 22.78
C THR A 61 22.79 -12.62 23.61
N GLY A 62 22.55 -12.84 24.90
CA GLY A 62 22.20 -11.79 25.86
C GLY A 62 20.69 -11.59 26.06
N GLU A 63 20.35 -10.57 26.84
CA GLU A 63 18.97 -10.25 27.20
C GLU A 63 18.21 -9.55 26.09
N ARG A 64 16.90 -9.79 26.00
CA ARG A 64 16.04 -9.01 25.12
C ARG A 64 15.94 -7.57 25.63
N PRO A 65 15.77 -6.56 24.75
CA PRO A 65 15.52 -5.18 25.19
C PRO A 65 14.33 -5.08 26.15
N ALA A 66 14.28 -4.01 26.93
CA ALA A 66 13.08 -3.66 27.69
C ALA A 66 11.89 -3.48 26.73
N GLU A 67 10.67 -3.51 27.25
CA GLU A 67 9.45 -3.42 26.43
C GLU A 67 8.47 -2.36 26.93
N ARG A 68 7.76 -1.73 26.00
CA ARG A 68 6.51 -1.00 26.25
C ARG A 68 5.48 -1.47 25.24
N VAL A 69 4.50 -2.25 25.70
CA VAL A 69 3.47 -2.85 24.85
C VAL A 69 2.20 -3.10 25.69
N PRO A 70 0.99 -2.73 25.22
CA PRO A 70 0.73 -1.97 23.99
C PRO A 70 1.03 -0.48 24.13
N VAL A 71 1.48 0.14 23.04
CA VAL A 71 1.55 1.60 22.89
C VAL A 71 0.64 2.01 21.73
N ILE A 72 -0.39 2.79 22.01
CA ILE A 72 -1.27 3.34 20.97
C ILE A 72 -0.78 4.73 20.61
N LEU A 73 -0.25 4.86 19.40
CA LEU A 73 0.15 6.15 18.83
C LEU A 73 -1.05 6.76 18.12
N GLU A 74 -1.30 8.04 18.37
CA GLU A 74 -2.48 8.71 17.85
C GLU A 74 -2.12 10.00 17.12
N SER A 75 -2.71 10.17 15.94
CA SER A 75 -2.69 11.41 15.17
C SER A 75 -4.06 12.09 15.26
N LEU A 76 -4.08 13.31 15.81
CA LEU A 76 -5.29 14.13 16.00
C LEU A 76 -5.60 15.05 14.80
N GLY A 77 -4.85 14.92 13.70
CA GLY A 77 -4.83 15.88 12.60
C GLY A 77 -3.43 16.46 12.43
N ALA A 78 -3.09 16.74 11.18
CA ALA A 78 -1.72 16.99 10.75
C ALA A 78 -1.76 18.08 9.69
N GLY A 79 -1.59 19.35 10.06
CA GLY A 79 -1.58 20.47 9.10
C GLY A 79 -2.75 20.42 8.13
N ASP A 80 -2.47 20.12 6.86
CA ASP A 80 -3.46 20.01 5.79
C ASP A 80 -4.37 18.76 5.84
N PHE A 81 -4.16 17.84 6.78
CA PHE A 81 -4.94 16.61 6.91
C PHE A 81 -5.73 16.54 8.22
N HIS A 82 -6.99 16.10 8.13
CA HIS A 82 -7.69 15.47 9.24
C HIS A 82 -8.79 14.51 8.75
N LEU A 83 -9.11 13.51 9.56
CA LEU A 83 -10.27 12.66 9.36
C LEU A 83 -11.52 13.40 9.86
N ILE A 84 -12.46 13.71 8.97
CA ILE A 84 -13.67 14.46 9.31
C ILE A 84 -14.69 13.54 10.00
N ASP A 85 -15.00 12.40 9.37
CA ASP A 85 -16.02 11.45 9.82
C ASP A 85 -15.76 10.07 9.19
N SER A 86 -16.29 9.02 9.78
CA SER A 86 -16.17 7.66 9.27
C SER A 86 -17.37 6.80 9.66
N GLY A 87 -17.65 5.78 8.85
CA GLY A 87 -18.70 4.80 9.11
C GLY A 87 -19.22 4.17 7.83
N ASN A 88 -20.06 3.12 7.97
CA ASN A 88 -20.64 2.36 6.88
C ASN A 88 -19.61 1.85 5.85
N GLY A 89 -18.39 1.54 6.29
CA GLY A 89 -17.31 1.06 5.42
C GLY A 89 -16.61 2.17 4.62
N GLU A 90 -16.82 3.44 4.97
CA GLU A 90 -16.21 4.60 4.30
C GLU A 90 -15.59 5.57 5.32
N LYS A 91 -14.72 6.45 4.81
CA LYS A 91 -14.14 7.57 5.55
C LYS A 91 -14.19 8.85 4.72
N LEU A 92 -14.48 9.96 5.41
CA LEU A 92 -14.50 11.32 4.88
C LEU A 92 -13.28 12.07 5.44
N GLU A 93 -12.41 12.52 4.55
CA GLU A 93 -11.11 13.09 4.91
C GLU A 93 -10.94 14.47 4.28
N GLN A 94 -10.28 15.39 4.99
CA GLN A 94 -9.79 16.64 4.45
C GLN A 94 -8.31 16.47 4.06
N TYR A 95 -7.96 16.79 2.81
CA TYR A 95 -6.58 16.90 2.31
C TYR A 95 -6.39 18.27 1.65
N GLY A 96 -5.86 19.23 2.39
CA GLY A 96 -5.67 20.61 1.95
C GLY A 96 -7.02 21.19 1.50
N PRO A 97 -7.16 21.62 0.23
CA PRO A 97 -8.41 22.18 -0.27
C PRO A 97 -9.52 21.14 -0.48
N TYR A 98 -9.21 19.84 -0.54
CA TYR A 98 -10.16 18.82 -1.00
C TYR A 98 -10.73 17.96 0.13
N ARG A 99 -12.05 17.75 0.06
CA ARG A 99 -12.76 16.73 0.82
C ARG A 99 -12.89 15.47 -0.02
N ILE A 100 -12.41 14.37 0.53
CA ILE A 100 -12.26 13.10 -0.17
C ILE A 100 -12.98 12.00 0.59
N VAL A 101 -13.79 11.20 -0.12
CA VAL A 101 -14.40 9.97 0.40
C VAL A 101 -13.65 8.76 -0.14
N ARG A 102 -13.29 7.83 0.75
CA ARG A 102 -12.61 6.58 0.42
C ARG A 102 -13.20 5.39 1.18
N PRO A 103 -13.09 4.17 0.64
CA PRO A 103 -13.45 2.96 1.38
C PRO A 103 -12.54 2.73 2.57
N GLU A 104 -13.12 2.23 3.66
CA GLU A 104 -12.48 1.84 4.90
C GLU A 104 -13.28 0.72 5.56
N GLY A 105 -12.95 -0.53 5.23
CA GLY A 105 -13.77 -1.69 5.62
C GLY A 105 -13.90 -1.91 7.13
N GLN A 106 -12.98 -1.38 7.94
CA GLN A 106 -13.03 -1.48 9.39
C GLN A 106 -13.88 -0.39 10.07
N ALA A 107 -14.30 0.65 9.33
CA ALA A 107 -15.21 1.69 9.82
C ALA A 107 -16.65 1.17 9.84
N LEU A 108 -16.90 0.16 10.67
CA LEU A 108 -18.16 -0.60 10.74
C LEU A 108 -19.31 0.17 11.41
N TRP A 109 -18.99 1.23 12.15
CA TRP A 109 -19.94 2.07 12.87
C TRP A 109 -20.75 2.98 11.93
N GLN A 110 -21.76 3.66 12.47
CA GLN A 110 -22.52 4.66 11.70
C GLN A 110 -21.74 5.99 11.61
N PRO A 111 -21.78 6.71 10.48
CA PRO A 111 -21.30 8.09 10.39
C PRO A 111 -21.97 9.00 11.43
N SER A 112 -21.22 9.96 11.97
CA SER A 112 -21.75 10.92 12.94
C SER A 112 -22.35 12.16 12.29
N LEU A 113 -21.87 12.51 11.08
CA LEU A 113 -22.32 13.69 10.36
C LEU A 113 -23.54 13.39 9.48
N PRO A 114 -24.37 14.41 9.20
CA PRO A 114 -25.48 14.28 8.26
C PRO A 114 -24.99 13.90 6.86
N LYS A 115 -25.82 13.16 6.11
CA LYS A 115 -25.56 12.73 4.72
C LYS A 115 -25.08 13.88 3.81
N GLN A 116 -25.59 15.09 4.03
CA GLN A 116 -25.21 16.26 3.23
C GLN A 116 -23.71 16.62 3.35
N ALA A 117 -23.03 16.29 4.45
CA ALA A 117 -21.58 16.47 4.59
C ALA A 117 -20.81 15.53 3.65
N TRP A 118 -21.30 14.31 3.48
CA TRP A 118 -20.73 13.26 2.61
C TRP A 118 -21.05 13.47 1.13
N GLU A 119 -22.10 14.23 0.80
CA GLU A 119 -22.45 14.60 -0.59
C GLU A 119 -21.66 15.83 -1.09
N LYS A 120 -21.25 16.72 -0.18
CA LYS A 120 -20.52 17.98 -0.50
C LYS A 120 -19.00 17.77 -0.53
N VAL A 121 -18.55 16.83 -1.37
CA VAL A 121 -17.15 16.40 -1.46
C VAL A 121 -16.57 16.67 -2.85
N ASP A 122 -15.24 16.75 -2.93
CA ASP A 122 -14.51 17.08 -4.15
C ASP A 122 -14.15 15.82 -4.94
N ALA A 123 -13.85 14.73 -4.23
CA ALA A 123 -13.50 13.46 -4.83
C ALA A 123 -14.07 12.26 -4.05
N VAL A 124 -14.49 11.23 -4.78
CA VAL A 124 -14.94 9.95 -4.25
C VAL A 124 -14.20 8.84 -4.97
N PHE A 125 -13.50 7.97 -4.24
CA PHE A 125 -12.91 6.78 -4.84
C PHE A 125 -14.00 5.72 -5.02
N THR A 126 -14.18 5.27 -6.27
CA THR A 126 -15.14 4.23 -6.64
C THR A 126 -14.38 3.09 -7.31
N GLY A 127 -14.33 1.91 -6.70
CA GLY A 127 -13.52 0.82 -7.24
C GLY A 127 -13.40 -0.36 -6.31
N ASP A 128 -12.47 -1.24 -6.65
CA ASP A 128 -12.08 -2.34 -5.78
C ASP A 128 -11.58 -1.79 -4.43
N THR A 129 -12.08 -2.37 -3.35
CA THR A 129 -11.78 -1.96 -1.97
C THR A 129 -10.50 -2.58 -1.43
N ASP A 130 -9.91 -3.54 -2.15
CA ASP A 130 -8.60 -4.11 -1.80
C ASP A 130 -7.50 -3.04 -1.87
N GLU A 131 -6.43 -3.17 -1.08
CA GLU A 131 -5.40 -2.13 -0.96
C GLU A 131 -4.67 -1.84 -2.28
N GLU A 132 -4.49 -2.87 -3.10
CA GLU A 132 -3.93 -2.83 -4.45
C GLU A 132 -5.03 -2.83 -5.54
N GLY A 133 -6.29 -2.71 -5.12
CA GLY A 133 -7.46 -2.73 -6.00
C GLY A 133 -7.47 -1.56 -6.97
N THR A 134 -7.76 -1.84 -8.24
CA THR A 134 -7.94 -0.78 -9.24
C THR A 134 -9.33 -0.16 -9.12
N GLY A 135 -9.40 1.16 -9.29
CA GLY A 135 -10.64 1.93 -9.22
C GLY A 135 -10.59 3.18 -10.07
N ARG A 136 -11.59 4.03 -9.87
CA ARG A 136 -11.77 5.31 -10.55
C ARG A 136 -12.18 6.37 -9.54
N TRP A 137 -11.64 7.57 -9.73
CA TRP A 137 -12.07 8.74 -8.99
C TRP A 137 -13.26 9.39 -9.68
N ARG A 138 -14.32 9.65 -8.92
CA ARG A 138 -15.44 10.50 -9.32
C ARG A 138 -15.24 11.88 -8.71
N PHE A 139 -15.44 12.93 -9.50
CA PHE A 139 -15.36 14.32 -9.04
C PHE A 139 -16.75 14.97 -9.15
N PRO A 140 -17.54 15.04 -8.06
CA PRO A 140 -18.95 15.46 -8.13
C PRO A 140 -19.17 16.93 -8.49
N LYS A 141 -18.22 17.81 -8.15
CA LYS A 141 -18.32 19.26 -8.38
C LYS A 141 -17.84 19.66 -9.77
N GLU A 142 -16.58 19.33 -10.07
CA GLU A 142 -15.91 19.64 -11.33
C GLU A 142 -14.74 18.68 -11.57
N ALA A 143 -14.22 18.62 -12.79
CA ALA A 143 -13.05 17.78 -13.08
C ALA A 143 -11.80 18.35 -12.38
N LEU A 144 -11.14 17.53 -11.56
CA LEU A 144 -9.90 17.91 -10.86
C LEU A 144 -8.67 17.45 -11.65
N GLY A 145 -7.57 18.19 -11.50
CA GLY A 145 -6.26 17.78 -11.99
C GLY A 145 -5.72 16.54 -11.24
N GLU A 146 -4.62 15.98 -11.75
CA GLU A 146 -4.02 14.77 -11.16
C GLU A 146 -3.48 15.00 -9.74
N THR A 147 -2.95 16.20 -9.47
CA THR A 147 -2.23 16.51 -8.23
C THR A 147 -2.69 17.82 -7.60
N TRP A 148 -2.44 17.94 -6.30
CA TRP A 148 -2.64 19.18 -5.53
C TRP A 148 -1.58 19.31 -4.43
N PRO A 149 -1.19 20.53 -4.05
CA PRO A 149 -0.19 20.73 -3.00
C PRO A 149 -0.76 20.41 -1.61
N LEU A 150 0.10 19.85 -0.77
CA LEU A 150 -0.12 19.56 0.65
C LEU A 150 1.14 19.90 1.44
N ASN A 151 0.98 20.24 2.71
CA ASN A 151 2.06 20.47 3.65
C ASN A 151 1.86 19.68 4.95
N LEU A 152 2.88 18.91 5.35
CA LEU A 152 2.95 18.24 6.65
C LEU A 152 4.35 18.43 7.23
N LEU A 153 4.43 18.80 8.51
CA LEU A 153 5.71 19.05 9.21
C LEU A 153 6.65 20.03 8.48
N GLY A 154 6.09 21.01 7.76
CA GLY A 154 6.89 21.99 7.00
C GLY A 154 7.48 21.46 5.70
N VAL A 155 7.05 20.28 5.24
CA VAL A 155 7.44 19.68 3.95
C VAL A 155 6.27 19.79 2.98
N ASP A 156 6.51 20.44 1.83
CA ASP A 156 5.55 20.56 0.74
C ASP A 156 5.62 19.32 -0.19
N PHE A 157 4.51 18.64 -0.41
CA PHE A 157 4.41 17.48 -1.30
C PHE A 157 3.08 17.48 -2.05
N LEU A 158 2.92 16.56 -2.99
CA LEU A 158 1.71 16.46 -3.81
C LEU A 158 0.80 15.34 -3.29
N GLY A 159 -0.44 15.71 -2.99
CA GLY A 159 -1.55 14.76 -3.08
C GLY A 159 -1.77 14.37 -4.54
N ARG A 160 -2.13 13.10 -4.79
CA ARG A 160 -2.25 12.58 -6.16
C ARG A 160 -3.40 11.61 -6.30
N PHE A 161 -4.28 11.88 -7.28
CA PHE A 161 -5.27 10.92 -7.73
C PHE A 161 -4.62 9.90 -8.68
N THR A 162 -4.74 8.62 -8.35
CA THR A 162 -4.22 7.52 -9.17
C THR A 162 -5.32 6.51 -9.49
N SER A 163 -5.02 5.44 -10.21
CA SER A 163 -5.95 4.32 -10.38
C SER A 163 -6.20 3.51 -9.11
N PHE A 164 -5.53 3.83 -8.00
CA PHE A 164 -5.66 3.17 -6.70
C PHE A 164 -6.21 4.14 -5.65
N ARG A 165 -6.64 3.61 -4.50
CA ARG A 165 -7.24 4.38 -3.39
C ARG A 165 -6.27 5.31 -2.65
N HIS A 166 -4.96 5.13 -2.81
CA HIS A 166 -3.96 5.92 -2.12
C HIS A 166 -3.81 7.30 -2.77
N VAL A 167 -3.73 8.34 -1.94
CA VAL A 167 -3.66 9.75 -2.38
C VAL A 167 -2.25 10.33 -2.36
N GLY A 168 -1.22 9.48 -2.30
CA GLY A 168 0.18 9.89 -2.33
C GLY A 168 0.79 10.18 -0.95
N VAL A 169 0.05 10.00 0.14
CA VAL A 169 0.54 10.13 1.51
C VAL A 169 -0.27 9.28 2.48
N PHE A 170 0.38 8.80 3.54
CA PHE A 170 -0.24 8.21 4.73
C PHE A 170 -0.04 9.16 5.90
N PRO A 171 -0.96 10.12 6.12
CA PRO A 171 -0.74 11.25 7.01
C PRO A 171 -0.64 10.87 8.49
N GLU A 172 -1.17 9.72 8.91
CA GLU A 172 -0.99 9.15 10.24
C GLU A 172 0.49 8.95 10.61
N GLN A 173 1.34 8.68 9.60
CA GLN A 173 2.77 8.42 9.79
C GLN A 173 3.52 9.65 10.31
N ILE A 174 2.85 10.82 10.36
CA ILE A 174 3.37 12.03 11.00
C ILE A 174 3.88 11.78 12.42
N VAL A 175 3.31 10.83 13.17
CA VAL A 175 3.78 10.51 14.53
C VAL A 175 5.21 9.95 14.49
N HIS A 176 5.49 9.05 13.53
CA HIS A 176 6.84 8.51 13.31
C HIS A 176 7.79 9.55 12.71
N TRP A 177 7.31 10.39 11.79
CA TRP A 177 8.11 11.46 11.20
C TRP A 177 8.48 12.53 12.21
N THR A 178 7.57 12.87 13.14
CA THR A 178 7.81 13.81 14.23
C THR A 178 8.88 13.26 15.17
N TRP A 179 8.77 11.99 15.57
CA TRP A 179 9.81 11.33 16.37
C TRP A 179 11.17 11.40 15.66
N MET A 180 11.24 10.99 14.40
CA MET A 180 12.49 10.98 13.63
C MET A 180 13.06 12.41 13.48
N LYS A 181 12.22 13.40 13.14
CA LYS A 181 12.62 14.80 13.04
C LYS A 181 13.28 15.29 14.33
N GLN A 182 12.65 15.02 15.47
CA GLN A 182 13.20 15.38 16.79
C GLN A 182 14.54 14.70 17.06
N GLN A 183 14.68 13.41 16.71
CA GLN A 183 15.94 12.68 16.87
C GLN A 183 17.06 13.28 16.00
N VAL A 184 16.77 13.62 14.75
CA VAL A 184 17.73 14.24 13.83
C VAL A 184 18.14 15.62 14.34
N GLU A 185 17.19 16.47 14.73
CA GLU A 185 17.46 17.83 15.21
C GLU A 185 18.25 17.84 16.54
N ALA A 186 18.01 16.85 17.42
CA ALA A 186 18.66 16.77 18.72
C ALA A 186 20.05 16.09 18.70
N ALA A 187 20.44 15.42 17.61
CA ALA A 187 21.62 14.56 17.57
C ALA A 187 22.96 15.30 17.73
N GLY A 188 23.01 16.61 17.44
CA GLY A 188 24.25 17.41 17.46
C GLY A 188 25.30 16.97 16.43
N ARG A 189 24.93 16.08 15.50
CA ARG A 189 25.73 15.58 14.38
C ARG A 189 24.80 15.22 13.22
N PRO A 190 25.27 15.22 11.96
CA PRO A 190 24.50 14.65 10.86
C PRO A 190 24.18 13.17 11.13
N LEU A 191 22.92 12.79 11.01
CA LEU A 191 22.47 11.40 11.08
C LEU A 191 22.32 10.81 9.68
N LYS A 192 22.70 9.55 9.52
CA LYS A 192 22.39 8.76 8.32
C LYS A 192 21.04 8.07 8.48
N VAL A 193 20.07 8.45 7.68
CA VAL A 193 18.71 7.90 7.69
C VAL A 193 18.50 7.01 6.47
N LEU A 194 18.15 5.75 6.70
CA LEU A 194 17.70 4.83 5.65
C LEU A 194 16.18 4.72 5.70
N ASN A 195 15.52 4.94 4.56
CA ASN A 195 14.07 4.76 4.40
C ASN A 195 13.81 3.69 3.35
N LEU A 196 13.37 2.51 3.80
CA LEU A 196 13.03 1.36 2.95
C LEU A 196 11.53 1.33 2.66
N PHE A 197 11.17 0.97 1.43
CA PHE A 197 9.79 1.07 0.92
C PHE A 197 9.27 2.51 1.01
N GLY A 198 10.13 3.46 0.62
CA GLY A 198 9.95 4.87 0.95
C GLY A 198 8.79 5.57 0.23
N TYR A 199 8.16 4.93 -0.76
CA TYR A 199 6.99 5.41 -1.48
C TYR A 199 7.17 6.83 -2.03
N THR A 200 6.29 7.78 -1.68
CA THR A 200 6.35 9.18 -2.14
C THR A 200 7.36 10.04 -1.37
N GLY A 201 8.09 9.44 -0.43
CA GLY A 201 9.29 10.03 0.16
C GLY A 201 9.07 11.11 1.22
N VAL A 202 7.85 11.32 1.73
CA VAL A 202 7.58 12.36 2.75
C VAL A 202 8.48 12.20 3.98
N ALA A 203 8.66 10.97 4.50
CA ALA A 203 9.60 10.69 5.59
C ALA A 203 11.05 11.09 5.24
N SER A 204 11.49 10.77 4.02
CA SER A 204 12.83 11.13 3.53
C SER A 204 13.03 12.64 3.45
N LEU A 205 12.01 13.38 3.03
CA LEU A 205 12.04 14.84 2.97
C LEU A 205 12.05 15.46 4.37
N VAL A 206 11.25 14.94 5.30
CA VAL A 206 11.28 15.38 6.72
C VAL A 206 12.66 15.16 7.32
N ALA A 207 13.28 14.00 7.10
CA ALA A 207 14.63 13.71 7.58
C ALA A 207 15.67 14.67 6.99
N ALA A 208 15.62 14.89 5.68
CA ALA A 208 16.54 15.78 4.98
C ALA A 208 16.39 17.23 5.41
N ALA A 209 15.15 17.72 5.57
CA ALA A 209 14.85 19.05 6.08
C ALA A 209 15.36 19.26 7.52
N ALA A 210 15.36 18.20 8.34
CA ALA A 210 15.92 18.20 9.68
C ALA A 210 17.47 18.15 9.71
N GLY A 211 18.14 17.95 8.56
CA GLY A 211 19.59 17.93 8.43
C GLY A 211 20.23 16.54 8.33
N ALA A 212 19.44 15.48 8.09
CA ALA A 212 19.98 14.14 7.90
C ALA A 212 20.56 13.92 6.49
N GLU A 213 21.53 13.00 6.39
CA GLU A 213 21.93 12.35 5.15
C GLU A 213 20.98 11.18 4.88
N VAL A 214 20.21 11.24 3.79
CA VAL A 214 19.11 10.30 3.56
C VAL A 214 19.44 9.34 2.42
N THR A 215 19.24 8.04 2.63
CA THR A 215 19.10 7.06 1.56
C THR A 215 17.65 6.60 1.50
N HIS A 216 17.01 6.84 0.36
CA HIS A 216 15.63 6.44 0.09
C HIS A 216 15.63 5.26 -0.89
N VAL A 217 14.92 4.19 -0.55
CA VAL A 217 14.85 2.97 -1.36
C VAL A 217 13.40 2.63 -1.66
N ASP A 218 13.08 2.51 -2.95
CA ASP A 218 11.78 2.01 -3.41
C ASP A 218 11.98 1.19 -4.70
N ALA A 219 11.20 0.13 -4.89
CA ALA A 219 11.27 -0.70 -6.10
C ALA A 219 10.60 -0.03 -7.31
N SER A 220 9.68 0.89 -7.08
CA SER A 220 8.91 1.56 -8.12
C SER A 220 9.62 2.80 -8.63
N LYS A 221 10.13 2.75 -9.88
CA LYS A 221 10.65 3.93 -10.58
C LYS A 221 9.63 5.09 -10.61
N LYS A 222 8.34 4.75 -10.67
CA LYS A 222 7.24 5.74 -10.62
C LYS A 222 7.18 6.43 -9.25
N ALA A 223 7.27 5.67 -8.15
CA ALA A 223 7.29 6.23 -6.80
C ALA A 223 8.53 7.10 -6.56
N ILE A 224 9.71 6.65 -7.03
CA ILE A 224 10.93 7.49 -7.02
C ILE A 224 10.74 8.79 -7.80
N GLY A 225 10.05 8.75 -8.94
CA GLY A 225 9.68 9.95 -9.71
C GLY A 225 8.83 10.91 -8.88
N TRP A 226 7.76 10.41 -8.27
CA TRP A 226 6.90 11.20 -7.38
C TRP A 226 7.65 11.79 -6.17
N ALA A 227 8.55 11.01 -5.56
CA ALA A 227 9.34 11.47 -4.44
C ALA A 227 10.32 12.59 -4.83
N ARG A 228 10.86 12.56 -6.04
CA ARG A 228 11.67 13.66 -6.60
C ARG A 228 10.84 14.90 -6.94
N GLU A 229 9.62 14.74 -7.44
CA GLU A 229 8.69 15.86 -7.61
C GLU A 229 8.40 16.53 -6.26
N ASN A 230 8.17 15.74 -5.22
CA ASN A 230 7.99 16.24 -3.84
C ASN A 230 9.27 16.91 -3.31
N GLN A 231 10.46 16.39 -3.62
CA GLN A 231 11.73 17.02 -3.26
C GLN A 231 11.87 18.43 -3.86
N ALA A 232 11.52 18.57 -5.15
CA ALA A 232 11.56 19.85 -5.84
C ALA A 232 10.52 20.83 -5.26
N LEU A 233 9.29 20.35 -5.00
CA LEU A 233 8.25 21.17 -4.39
C LEU A 233 8.64 21.69 -3.00
N SER A 234 9.29 20.83 -2.20
CA SER A 234 9.86 21.17 -0.89
C SER A 234 11.13 22.02 -0.93
N ARG A 235 11.68 22.34 -2.11
CA ARG A 235 12.93 23.12 -2.29
C ARG A 235 14.13 22.44 -1.64
N LEU A 236 14.15 21.10 -1.65
CA LEU A 236 15.16 20.24 -1.04
C LEU A 236 16.08 19.60 -2.08
N GLU A 237 16.18 20.13 -3.31
CA GLU A 237 16.98 19.54 -4.39
C GLU A 237 18.48 19.49 -4.06
N LYS A 238 18.95 20.40 -3.20
CA LYS A 238 20.33 20.43 -2.70
C LYS A 238 20.55 19.60 -1.43
N ALA A 239 19.48 19.06 -0.84
CA ALA A 239 19.59 18.25 0.36
C ALA A 239 20.24 16.89 0.03
N PRO A 240 20.98 16.28 0.96
CA PRO A 240 21.74 15.05 0.72
C PRO A 240 20.84 13.80 0.70
N ILE A 241 20.02 13.66 -0.35
CA ILE A 241 19.12 12.52 -0.55
C ILE A 241 19.61 11.65 -1.70
N ARG A 242 19.97 10.40 -1.38
CA ARG A 242 20.31 9.36 -2.34
C ARG A 242 19.06 8.54 -2.69
N TRP A 243 18.59 8.68 -3.93
CA TRP A 243 17.44 7.94 -4.46
C TRP A 243 17.87 6.61 -5.07
N ILE A 244 17.38 5.51 -4.52
CA ILE A 244 17.69 4.16 -4.98
C ILE A 244 16.42 3.48 -5.49
N CYS A 245 16.43 3.08 -6.76
CA CYS A 245 15.39 2.28 -7.37
C CYS A 245 15.82 0.80 -7.39
N GLU A 246 15.57 0.07 -6.30
CA GLU A 246 16.04 -1.32 -6.11
C GLU A 246 15.08 -2.09 -5.18
N ASP A 247 15.13 -3.42 -5.23
CA ASP A 247 14.53 -4.26 -4.19
C ASP A 247 15.18 -3.95 -2.82
N ALA A 248 14.34 -3.70 -1.80
CA ALA A 248 14.80 -3.25 -0.50
C ALA A 248 15.70 -4.28 0.20
N MET A 249 15.37 -5.58 0.10
CA MET A 249 16.16 -6.66 0.69
C MET A 249 17.55 -6.77 0.03
N LYS A 250 17.61 -6.79 -1.30
CA LYS A 250 18.87 -6.80 -2.05
C LYS A 250 19.74 -5.59 -1.74
N PHE A 251 19.12 -4.42 -1.60
CA PHE A 251 19.81 -3.19 -1.24
C PHE A 251 20.51 -3.33 0.12
N ILE A 252 19.79 -3.71 1.17
CA ILE A 252 20.36 -3.80 2.53
C ILE A 252 21.42 -4.89 2.65
N GLN A 253 21.27 -6.03 1.96
CA GLN A 253 22.30 -7.07 1.88
C GLN A 253 23.59 -6.56 1.21
N ARG A 254 23.47 -5.63 0.25
CA ARG A 254 24.63 -5.00 -0.37
C ARG A 254 25.28 -3.98 0.56
N GLU A 255 24.49 -3.21 1.31
CA GLU A 255 25.01 -2.27 2.29
C GLU A 255 25.76 -2.99 3.41
N GLU A 256 25.22 -4.11 3.90
CA GLU A 256 25.89 -4.99 4.86
C GLU A 256 27.24 -5.49 4.33
N ARG A 257 27.27 -6.07 3.11
CA ARG A 257 28.51 -6.53 2.47
C ARG A 257 29.55 -5.42 2.27
N ARG A 258 29.11 -4.17 2.18
CA ARG A 258 29.98 -2.99 2.04
C ARG A 258 30.40 -2.39 3.37
N GLY A 259 29.88 -2.89 4.50
CA GLY A 259 30.11 -2.31 5.82
C GLY A 259 29.48 -0.93 5.99
N ASN A 260 28.44 -0.60 5.22
CA ASN A 260 27.69 0.63 5.39
C ASN A 260 26.79 0.53 6.62
N SER A 261 26.62 1.66 7.32
CA SER A 261 25.77 1.73 8.51
C SER A 261 24.93 3.01 8.55
N TYR A 262 23.81 2.93 9.28
CA TYR A 262 22.79 3.96 9.38
C TYR A 262 22.43 4.22 10.84
N ASP A 263 22.16 5.49 11.15
CA ASP A 263 21.78 5.89 12.51
C ASP A 263 20.29 5.68 12.77
N ILE A 264 19.45 5.87 11.74
CA ILE A 264 18.02 5.58 11.80
C ILE A 264 17.65 4.75 10.59
N ILE A 265 16.90 3.69 10.80
CA ILE A 265 16.31 2.88 9.72
C ILE A 265 14.79 2.92 9.89
N LEU A 266 14.09 3.34 8.84
CA LEU A 266 12.65 3.21 8.69
C LEU A 266 12.37 2.12 7.65
N THR A 267 11.42 1.25 7.92
CA THR A 267 10.97 0.26 6.95
C THR A 267 9.45 0.10 7.01
N ASP A 268 8.80 0.26 5.86
CA ASP A 268 7.34 0.15 5.70
C ASP A 268 6.97 -0.94 4.68
N PRO A 269 7.34 -2.20 4.93
CA PRO A 269 7.12 -3.26 3.96
C PRO A 269 5.62 -3.50 3.70
N PRO A 270 5.20 -3.61 2.44
CA PRO A 270 3.83 -4.02 2.13
C PRO A 270 3.64 -5.50 2.48
N LYS A 271 2.39 -5.97 2.57
CA LYS A 271 2.11 -7.40 2.79
C LYS A 271 2.68 -8.27 1.67
N PHE A 272 2.51 -7.81 0.44
CA PHE A 272 3.03 -8.41 -0.78
C PHE A 272 3.69 -7.32 -1.62
N GLY A 273 4.72 -7.66 -2.38
CA GLY A 273 5.39 -6.68 -3.24
C GLY A 273 6.24 -7.33 -4.30
N ARG A 274 6.75 -6.51 -5.22
CA ARG A 274 7.72 -6.93 -6.23
C ARG A 274 8.87 -5.94 -6.35
N GLY A 275 10.09 -6.47 -6.44
CA GLY A 275 11.26 -5.71 -6.81
C GLY A 275 11.27 -5.33 -8.30
N PRO A 276 12.14 -4.41 -8.72
CA PRO A 276 12.19 -3.93 -10.11
C PRO A 276 12.47 -5.03 -11.15
N ASN A 277 13.14 -6.11 -10.75
CA ASN A 277 13.49 -7.23 -11.62
C ASN A 277 12.60 -8.46 -11.38
N GLY A 278 11.46 -8.29 -10.71
CA GLY A 278 10.52 -9.36 -10.43
C GLY A 278 10.82 -10.17 -9.17
N GLU A 279 11.73 -9.71 -8.31
CA GLU A 279 11.91 -10.25 -6.96
C GLU A 279 10.56 -10.25 -6.23
N VAL A 280 10.21 -11.33 -5.55
CA VAL A 280 8.94 -11.43 -4.82
C VAL A 280 9.16 -11.06 -3.36
N TRP A 281 8.28 -10.22 -2.82
CA TRP A 281 8.24 -9.88 -1.40
C TRP A 281 6.98 -10.42 -0.74
N HIS A 282 7.16 -11.16 0.36
CA HIS A 282 6.11 -11.66 1.24
C HIS A 282 6.47 -11.28 2.68
N LEU A 283 5.65 -10.44 3.33
CA LEU A 283 5.97 -9.90 4.66
C LEU A 283 6.24 -11.01 5.68
N PHE A 284 5.38 -12.02 5.77
CA PHE A 284 5.51 -13.09 6.77
C PHE A 284 6.69 -14.04 6.53
N GLU A 285 7.21 -14.09 5.30
CA GLU A 285 8.34 -14.97 4.95
C GLU A 285 9.68 -14.23 5.07
N HIS A 286 9.72 -12.96 4.68
CA HIS A 286 10.98 -12.24 4.50
C HIS A 286 11.28 -11.20 5.59
N LEU A 287 10.28 -10.76 6.36
CA LEU A 287 10.48 -9.75 7.41
C LEU A 287 11.52 -10.16 8.48
N PRO A 288 11.59 -11.42 8.96
CA PRO A 288 12.60 -11.80 9.94
C PRO A 288 14.04 -11.56 9.45
N VAL A 289 14.34 -11.96 8.21
CA VAL A 289 15.66 -11.76 7.60
C VAL A 289 15.93 -10.27 7.36
N MET A 290 14.91 -9.50 6.97
CA MET A 290 15.04 -8.06 6.75
C MET A 290 15.47 -7.34 8.02
N LEU A 291 14.80 -7.61 9.15
CA LEU A 291 15.13 -6.96 10.41
C LEU A 291 16.50 -7.40 10.93
N ASP A 292 16.88 -8.67 10.74
CA ASP A 292 18.22 -9.15 11.08
C ASP A 292 19.32 -8.41 10.29
N ILE A 293 19.14 -8.20 8.98
CA ILE A 293 20.08 -7.39 8.18
C ILE A 293 20.03 -5.92 8.60
N CYS A 294 18.85 -5.37 8.87
CA CYS A 294 18.72 -3.99 9.35
C CYS A 294 19.55 -3.78 10.62
N ARG A 295 19.52 -4.74 11.56
CA ARG A 295 20.38 -4.71 12.75
C ARG A 295 21.87 -4.69 12.41
N GLU A 296 22.32 -5.49 11.45
CA GLU A 296 23.75 -5.52 11.04
C GLU A 296 24.22 -4.21 10.41
N ILE A 297 23.32 -3.43 9.81
CA ILE A 297 23.62 -2.12 9.23
C ILE A 297 23.21 -0.94 10.12
N LEU A 298 22.88 -1.17 11.40
CA LEU A 298 22.78 -0.09 12.38
C LEU A 298 24.18 0.38 12.78
N SER A 299 24.35 1.70 12.89
CA SER A 299 25.61 2.27 13.36
C SER A 299 25.81 1.97 14.86
N PRO A 300 27.06 2.00 15.37
CA PRO A 300 27.31 1.85 16.80
C PRO A 300 26.63 2.92 17.68
N LYS A 301 26.23 4.06 17.09
CA LYS A 301 25.50 5.15 17.75
C LYS A 301 24.11 5.33 17.13
N ALA A 302 23.52 4.24 16.66
CA ALA A 302 22.18 4.25 16.09
C ALA A 302 21.16 4.77 17.10
N VAL A 303 20.19 5.52 16.59
CA VAL A 303 19.15 6.20 17.34
C VAL A 303 17.82 5.45 17.28
N GLY A 304 17.59 4.65 16.22
CA GLY A 304 16.49 3.71 16.24
C GLY A 304 16.23 2.95 14.94
N LEU A 305 15.42 1.90 15.07
CA LEU A 305 14.88 1.10 13.98
C LEU A 305 13.36 1.12 14.11
N VAL A 306 12.66 1.58 13.07
CA VAL A 306 11.20 1.69 13.04
C VAL A 306 10.65 0.80 11.94
N LEU A 307 9.78 -0.12 12.31
CA LEU A 307 8.95 -0.93 11.44
C LEU A 307 7.51 -0.41 11.51
N THR A 308 6.90 -0.17 10.35
CA THR A 308 5.46 0.03 10.20
C THR A 308 4.88 -1.05 9.30
N ALA A 309 3.63 -1.46 9.54
CA ALA A 309 2.98 -2.50 8.75
C ALA A 309 1.47 -2.29 8.67
N TYR A 310 0.94 -2.16 7.45
CA TYR A 310 -0.51 -2.01 7.17
C TYR A 310 -1.26 -3.35 7.15
N SER A 311 -0.57 -4.48 7.34
CA SER A 311 -1.19 -5.81 7.41
C SER A 311 -1.88 -6.07 8.77
N ILE A 312 -2.95 -5.33 9.05
CA ILE A 312 -3.70 -5.33 10.33
C ILE A 312 -4.28 -6.69 10.77
N ARG A 313 -4.24 -7.73 9.93
CA ARG A 313 -4.64 -9.09 10.34
C ARG A 313 -3.63 -9.74 11.29
N ALA A 314 -2.39 -9.25 11.34
CA ALA A 314 -1.43 -9.65 12.36
C ALA A 314 -1.65 -8.83 13.64
N SER A 315 -1.31 -9.40 14.80
CA SER A 315 -1.24 -8.61 16.02
C SER A 315 0.07 -7.80 16.06
N PHE A 316 0.04 -6.59 16.62
CA PHE A 316 1.27 -5.86 16.94
C PHE A 316 2.21 -6.68 17.85
N TYR A 317 1.70 -7.63 18.65
CA TYR A 317 2.53 -8.54 19.42
C TYR A 317 3.46 -9.39 18.54
N SER A 318 3.04 -9.79 17.33
CA SER A 318 3.88 -10.59 16.44
C SER A 318 5.11 -9.82 15.95
N ILE A 319 4.93 -8.55 15.55
CA ILE A 319 6.05 -7.69 15.15
C ILE A 319 6.84 -7.15 16.36
N HIS A 320 6.23 -7.08 17.53
CA HIS A 320 6.88 -6.74 18.80
C HIS A 320 7.90 -7.80 19.19
N GLU A 321 7.47 -9.06 19.31
CA GLU A 321 8.33 -10.18 19.69
C GLU A 321 9.43 -10.39 18.66
N LEU A 322 9.11 -10.26 17.36
CA LEU A 322 10.12 -10.32 16.31
C LEU A 322 11.18 -9.24 16.49
N MET A 323 10.81 -7.97 16.69
CA MET A 323 11.75 -6.88 16.91
C MET A 323 12.60 -7.11 18.17
N ARG A 324 11.99 -7.54 19.29
CA ARG A 324 12.72 -7.82 20.53
C ARG A 324 13.73 -8.94 20.37
N GLU A 325 13.38 -9.99 19.66
CA GLU A 325 14.29 -11.10 19.38
C GLU A 325 15.40 -10.68 18.43
N THR A 326 15.06 -9.97 17.34
CA THR A 326 16.03 -9.38 16.42
C THR A 326 17.03 -8.50 17.17
N MET A 327 16.60 -7.74 18.19
CA MET A 327 17.46 -6.82 18.95
C MET A 327 18.05 -7.41 20.24
N ARG A 328 17.99 -8.73 20.44
CA ARG A 328 18.58 -9.42 21.60
C ARG A 328 20.05 -9.04 21.82
N GLY A 329 20.41 -8.65 23.04
CA GLY A 329 21.75 -8.22 23.42
C GLY A 329 22.11 -6.78 23.02
N ALA A 330 21.26 -6.07 22.26
CA ALA A 330 21.51 -4.67 21.89
C ALA A 330 21.16 -3.67 23.01
N GLY A 331 20.48 -4.13 24.07
CA GLY A 331 19.91 -3.25 25.09
C GLY A 331 18.78 -2.37 24.53
N GLY A 332 18.52 -1.25 25.19
CA GLY A 332 17.46 -0.32 24.80
C GLY A 332 16.06 -0.78 25.17
N VAL A 333 15.06 -0.24 24.46
CA VAL A 333 13.64 -0.57 24.63
C VAL A 333 12.98 -0.76 23.27
N VAL A 334 12.06 -1.73 23.18
CA VAL A 334 11.14 -1.91 22.06
C VAL A 334 9.76 -1.43 22.46
N GLU A 335 9.21 -0.49 21.69
CA GLU A 335 7.86 0.02 21.82
C GLU A 335 7.02 -0.49 20.66
N SER A 336 5.83 -1.02 20.91
CA SER A 336 4.97 -1.54 19.83
C SER A 336 3.50 -1.40 20.15
N GLY A 337 2.71 -1.27 19.09
CA GLY A 337 1.26 -1.23 19.15
C GLY A 337 0.68 -0.77 17.83
N GLU A 338 -0.37 0.04 17.90
CA GLU A 338 -1.09 0.53 16.73
C GLU A 338 -0.89 2.03 16.55
N LEU A 339 -0.96 2.44 15.28
CA LEU A 339 -1.07 3.84 14.86
C LEU A 339 -2.53 4.11 14.48
N VAL A 340 -3.08 5.17 15.05
CA VAL A 340 -4.50 5.49 15.00
C VAL A 340 -4.68 6.93 14.52
N ILE A 341 -5.69 7.17 13.70
CA ILE A 341 -6.21 8.51 13.39
C ILE A 341 -7.48 8.73 14.20
N ARG A 342 -7.56 9.85 14.93
CA ARG A 342 -8.83 10.26 15.54
C ARG A 342 -9.59 11.19 14.61
N GLU A 343 -10.89 10.96 14.51
CA GLU A 343 -11.78 11.92 13.86
C GLU A 343 -11.72 13.29 14.54
N ALA A 344 -11.84 14.34 13.74
CA ALA A 344 -11.70 15.72 14.17
C ALA A 344 -12.93 16.59 13.78
N GLY A 345 -13.96 16.00 13.19
CA GLY A 345 -15.15 16.73 12.73
C GLY A 345 -14.87 17.69 11.58
N LEU A 346 -15.85 18.53 11.24
CA LEU A 346 -15.77 19.47 10.11
C LEU A 346 -14.79 20.64 10.33
N ASP A 347 -14.54 21.00 11.58
CA ASP A 347 -13.66 22.11 11.97
C ASP A 347 -12.24 21.65 12.31
N GLY A 348 -11.98 20.34 12.27
CA GLY A 348 -10.69 19.73 12.59
C GLY A 348 -10.34 19.78 14.08
N LYS A 349 -11.31 20.01 14.98
CA LYS A 349 -11.06 20.18 16.42
C LYS A 349 -11.92 19.30 17.32
N ALA A 350 -12.99 18.71 16.81
CA ALA A 350 -13.92 17.91 17.59
C ALA A 350 -13.45 16.44 17.65
N PRO A 351 -12.92 15.95 18.78
CA PRO A 351 -12.45 14.57 18.86
C PRO A 351 -13.62 13.60 18.74
N GLY A 352 -13.51 12.67 17.78
CA GLY A 352 -14.48 11.61 17.56
C GLY A 352 -13.86 10.22 17.78
N ARG A 353 -14.29 9.28 16.93
CA ARG A 353 -13.84 7.88 16.99
C ARG A 353 -12.39 7.74 16.55
N ALA A 354 -11.77 6.68 17.04
CA ALA A 354 -10.44 6.24 16.64
C ALA A 354 -10.56 5.26 15.46
N LEU A 355 -9.78 5.49 14.41
CA LEU A 355 -9.61 4.60 13.28
C LEU A 355 -8.16 4.11 13.25
N SER A 356 -7.94 2.85 13.60
CA SER A 356 -6.62 2.21 13.52
C SER A 356 -6.21 2.04 12.05
N THR A 357 -4.95 2.31 11.73
CA THR A 357 -4.46 2.29 10.34
C THR A 357 -3.37 1.25 10.13
N SER A 358 -2.39 1.20 11.03
CA SER A 358 -1.22 0.35 10.88
C SER A 358 -0.65 -0.09 12.22
N LEU A 359 0.12 -1.18 12.21
CA LEU A 359 0.92 -1.62 13.33
C LEU A 359 2.29 -0.93 13.29
N PHE A 360 2.93 -0.78 14.44
CA PHE A 360 4.34 -0.38 14.48
C PHE A 360 5.14 -1.15 15.53
N SER A 361 6.45 -1.24 15.29
CA SER A 361 7.43 -1.68 16.28
C SER A 361 8.68 -0.83 16.14
N ARG A 362 9.11 -0.19 17.23
CA ARG A 362 10.26 0.72 17.25
C ARG A 362 11.24 0.28 18.33
N TRP A 363 12.47 -0.01 17.93
CA TRP A 363 13.59 -0.13 18.86
C TRP A 363 14.31 1.21 19.00
N VAL A 364 14.65 1.59 20.22
CA VAL A 364 15.52 2.72 20.55
C VAL A 364 16.62 2.27 21.53
N PRO A 365 17.85 2.80 21.41
CA PRO A 365 18.96 2.48 22.31
C PRO A 365 18.70 2.99 23.75
N LYS A 366 19.58 2.61 24.69
CA LYS A 366 19.55 3.12 26.07
C LYS A 366 19.92 4.59 26.16
#